data_AF-A0A528CS37-F1
#
_entry.id   AF-A0A528CS37-F1
#
_cell.length_a   1.000
_cell.length_b   1.000
_cell.length_c   1.000
_cell.angle_alpha   90.00
_cell.angle_beta   90.00
_cell.angle_gamma   90.00
#
_symmetry.space_group_name_H-M   'P 1'
#
loop_
_entity.id
_entity.type
_entity.pdbx_description
1 polymer ?
#
loop_
_entity_poly.entity_id
_entity_poly.type
_entity_poly.pdbx_seq_one_letter_code
_entity_poly.pdbx_strand_id
1 'polypeptide(L)'
;AGRMQAKDVIPYWIAQTIGAIIASLALWIIVSGQVGGHTGGFGANGWDATKWGVSSAFLWELIGTFTFVTVILGVTSGSHATAFAGLVIGLTLAG
;
A
#
# COMPACT_ATOMS: atom_id res chain seq x y z
N ALA A 1 18.65 -3.36 4.57
CA ALA A 1 18.57 -2.38 5.68
C ALA A 1 18.43 -3.00 7.07
N GLY A 2 18.13 -4.30 7.22
CA GLY A 2 18.23 -4.99 8.53
C GLY A 2 17.29 -4.49 9.62
N ARG A 3 16.19 -3.82 9.26
CA ARG A 3 15.30 -3.11 10.21
C ARG A 3 14.18 -3.97 10.80
N MET A 4 14.07 -5.23 10.39
CA MET A 4 13.08 -6.20 10.86
C MET A 4 13.75 -7.58 10.93
N GLN A 5 13.41 -8.37 11.95
CA GLN A 5 13.90 -9.75 12.05
C GLN A 5 13.16 -10.62 11.04
N ALA A 6 13.87 -11.50 10.34
CA ALA A 6 13.28 -12.36 9.29
C ALA A 6 12.12 -13.23 9.81
N LYS A 7 12.15 -13.61 11.09
CA LYS A 7 11.10 -14.41 11.73
C LYS A 7 9.77 -13.67 11.88
N ASP A 8 9.80 -12.33 11.92
CA ASP A 8 8.61 -11.51 12.13
C ASP A 8 7.88 -11.21 10.80
N VAL A 9 8.55 -11.40 9.66
CA VAL A 9 8.01 -11.07 8.33
C VAL A 9 6.72 -11.83 8.04
N ILE A 10 6.73 -13.16 8.22
CA ILE A 10 5.57 -14.01 7.90
C ILE A 10 4.36 -13.67 8.79
N PRO A 11 4.49 -13.58 10.13
CA PRO A 11 3.38 -13.13 10.99
C PRO A 11 2.82 -11.76 10.60
N TYR A 12 3.70 -10.80 10.25
CA TYR A 12 3.26 -9.46 9.82
C TYR A 12 2.44 -9.51 8.52
N TRP A 13 2.88 -10.29 7.53
CA TRP A 13 2.14 -10.43 6.27
C TRP A 13 0.76 -11.05 6.46
N ILE A 14 0.66 -12.06 7.33
CA ILE A 14 -0.63 -12.69 7.65
C ILE A 14 -1.56 -11.67 8.31
N ALA A 15 -1.07 -10.93 9.31
CA ALA A 15 -1.85 -9.90 9.99
C ALA A 15 -2.33 -8.79 9.03
N GLN A 16 -1.44 -8.30 8.15
CA GLN A 16 -1.77 -7.29 7.15
C GLN A 16 -2.81 -7.79 6.15
N THR A 17 -2.69 -9.02 5.67
CA THR A 17 -3.63 -9.62 4.72
C THR A 17 -5.01 -9.80 5.33
N ILE A 18 -5.08 -10.31 6.57
CA ILE A 18 -6.34 -10.44 7.31
C ILE A 18 -6.99 -9.07 7.52
N GLY A 19 -6.21 -8.07 7.93
CA GLY A 19 -6.69 -6.70 8.08
C GLY A 19 -7.26 -6.12 6.79
N ALA A 20 -6.57 -6.32 5.66
CA ALA A 20 -7.03 -5.87 4.35
C ALA A 20 -8.36 -6.54 3.93
N ILE A 21 -8.50 -7.85 4.18
CA ILE A 21 -9.75 -8.60 3.91
C ILE A 21 -10.90 -8.05 4.75
N ILE A 22 -10.68 -7.83 6.05
CA ILE A 22 -11.71 -7.29 6.96
C ILE A 22 -12.12 -5.87 6.53
N ALA A 23 -11.15 -5.02 6.18
CA ALA A 23 -11.41 -3.66 5.70
C ALA A 23 -12.21 -3.67 4.38
N SER A 24 -11.85 -4.54 3.44
CA SER A 24 -12.60 -4.72 2.19
C SER A 24 -14.02 -5.23 2.42
N LEU A 25 -14.23 -6.13 3.39
CA LEU A 25 -15.56 -6.62 3.75
C LEU A 25 -16.41 -5.49 4.36
N ALA A 26 -15.83 -4.69 5.25
CA ALA A 26 -16.52 -3.52 5.81
C ALA A 26 -16.92 -2.52 4.72
N LEU A 27 -16.02 -2.23 3.77
CA LEU A 27 -16.32 -1.39 2.61
C LEU A 27 -17.47 -1.97 1.77
N TRP A 28 -17.45 -3.29 1.52
CA TRP A 28 -18.51 -3.95 0.76
C TRP A 28 -19.88 -3.81 1.44
N ILE A 29 -19.96 -3.99 2.77
CA ILE A 29 -21.20 -3.79 3.52
C ILE A 29 -21.71 -2.36 3.35
N ILE A 30 -20.84 -1.35 3.49
CA ILE A 30 -21.20 0.07 3.34
C ILE A 30 -21.77 0.34 1.94
N VAL A 31 -21.06 -0.12 0.91
CA VAL A 31 -21.40 0.16 -0.49
C VAL A 31 -22.61 -0.66 -0.96
N SER A 32 -22.87 -1.82 -0.37
CA SER A 32 -24.06 -2.64 -0.67
C SER A 32 -25.38 -1.93 -0.35
N GLY A 33 -25.36 -0.96 0.57
CA GLY A 33 -26.52 -0.12 0.90
C GLY A 33 -26.81 1.00 -0.11
N GLN A 34 -25.98 1.17 -1.15
CA GLN A 34 -26.13 2.24 -2.12
C GLN A 34 -27.35 2.01 -3.03
N VAL A 35 -28.28 2.98 -3.03
CA VAL A 35 -29.43 2.99 -3.94
C VAL A 35 -28.93 3.07 -5.39
N GLY A 36 -29.37 2.12 -6.23
CA GLY A 36 -28.90 1.98 -7.62
C GLY A 36 -27.73 1.02 -7.82
N GLY A 37 -27.19 0.42 -6.74
CA GLY A 37 -26.11 -0.57 -6.81
C GLY A 37 -24.72 0.03 -7.06
N HIS A 38 -23.70 -0.83 -6.97
CA HIS A 38 -22.30 -0.47 -7.20
C HIS A 38 -21.64 -1.45 -8.18
N THR A 39 -20.90 -0.91 -9.15
CA THR A 39 -20.21 -1.67 -10.21
C THR A 39 -18.71 -1.39 -10.28
N GLY A 40 -18.15 -0.71 -9.27
CA GLY A 40 -16.73 -0.35 -9.22
C GLY A 40 -15.81 -1.48 -8.75
N GLY A 41 -14.51 -1.29 -8.95
CA GLY A 41 -13.46 -2.26 -8.57
C GLY A 41 -13.10 -2.27 -7.08
N PHE A 42 -13.92 -1.68 -6.20
CA PHE A 42 -13.67 -1.61 -4.74
C PHE A 42 -12.28 -1.09 -4.34
N GLY A 43 -11.70 -0.17 -5.14
CA GLY A 43 -10.37 0.39 -4.89
C GLY A 43 -9.20 -0.55 -5.22
N ALA A 44 -9.44 -1.68 -5.91
CA ALA A 44 -8.38 -2.53 -6.40
C ALA A 44 -7.51 -1.81 -7.44
N ASN A 45 -6.20 -1.98 -7.32
CA ASN A 45 -5.24 -1.46 -8.30
C ASN A 45 -5.33 -2.25 -9.60
N GLY A 46 -5.09 -1.56 -10.71
CA GLY A 46 -5.01 -2.15 -12.04
C GLY A 46 -4.46 -1.15 -13.03
N TRP A 47 -4.05 -1.63 -14.20
CA TRP A 47 -3.65 -0.77 -15.31
C TRP A 47 -4.52 -1.06 -16.53
N ASP A 48 -4.66 -0.06 -17.40
CA ASP A 48 -5.36 -0.21 -18.68
C ASP A 48 -4.46 -0.96 -19.67
N ALA A 49 -4.72 -2.27 -19.83
CA ALA A 49 -3.95 -3.14 -20.72
C ALA A 49 -4.04 -2.75 -22.20
N THR A 50 -5.02 -1.92 -22.59
CA THR A 50 -5.11 -1.39 -23.96
C THR A 50 -4.14 -0.23 -24.20
N LYS A 51 -3.65 0.41 -23.12
CA LYS A 51 -2.77 1.58 -23.17
C LYS A 51 -1.35 1.28 -22.71
N TRP A 52 -1.18 0.35 -21.78
CA TRP A 52 0.11 0.04 -21.16
C TRP A 52 0.38 -1.46 -21.13
N GLY A 53 1.61 -1.83 -21.48
CA GLY A 53 2.09 -3.20 -21.33
C GLY A 53 2.37 -3.55 -19.87
N VAL A 54 2.36 -4.85 -19.57
CA VAL A 54 2.70 -5.40 -18.23
C VAL A 54 4.07 -4.91 -17.76
N SER A 55 5.04 -4.78 -18.66
CA SER A 55 6.39 -4.28 -18.34
C SER A 55 6.39 -2.85 -17.83
N SER A 56 5.58 -1.96 -18.42
CA SER A 56 5.44 -0.57 -17.98
C SER A 56 4.78 -0.48 -16.62
N ALA A 57 3.69 -1.24 -16.40
CA ALA A 57 3.02 -1.32 -15.11
C ALA A 57 3.97 -1.83 -14.02
N PHE A 58 4.73 -2.89 -14.32
CA PHE A 58 5.72 -3.44 -13.39
C PHE A 58 6.82 -2.43 -13.04
N LEU A 59 7.38 -1.71 -14.03
CA LEU A 59 8.42 -0.71 -13.78
C LEU A 59 7.91 0.44 -12.90
N TRP A 60 6.67 0.88 -13.10
CA TRP A 60 6.05 1.89 -12.25
C TRP A 60 5.94 1.43 -10.80
N GLU A 61 5.36 0.24 -10.57
CA GLU A 61 5.21 -0.35 -9.24
C GLU A 61 6.57 -0.57 -8.54
N LEU A 62 7.59 -0.99 -9.31
CA LEU A 62 8.95 -1.18 -8.80
C LEU A 62 9.57 0.13 -8.32
N ILE A 63 9.50 1.19 -9.13
CA ILE A 63 10.07 2.51 -8.80
C ILE A 63 9.31 3.14 -7.62
N GLY A 64 7.97 3.06 -7.63
CA GLY A 64 7.13 3.55 -6.55
C GLY A 64 7.43 2.86 -5.22
N THR A 65 7.46 1.52 -5.22
CA THR A 65 7.76 0.74 -4.02
C THR A 65 9.19 0.99 -3.52
N PHE A 66 10.17 1.06 -4.43
CA PHE A 66 11.56 1.36 -4.06
C PHE A 66 11.69 2.73 -3.40
N THR A 67 11.03 3.75 -3.97
CA THR A 67 11.02 5.11 -3.42
C THR A 67 10.36 5.12 -2.04
N PHE A 68 9.19 4.47 -1.91
CA PHE A 68 8.46 4.38 -0.64
C PHE A 68 9.28 3.72 0.47
N VAL A 69 9.90 2.57 0.18
CA VAL A 69 10.78 1.88 1.14
C VAL A 69 11.99 2.76 1.48
N THR A 70 12.60 3.42 0.50
CA THR A 70 13.75 4.32 0.73
C THR A 70 13.38 5.46 1.67
N VAL A 71 12.21 6.08 1.48
CA VAL A 71 11.70 7.13 2.37
C VAL A 71 11.47 6.59 3.77
N ILE A 72 10.78 5.45 3.92
CA ILE A 72 10.57 4.81 5.25
C ILE A 72 11.90 4.60 5.96
N LEU A 73 12.89 4.02 5.28
CA LEU A 73 14.20 3.75 5.85
C LEU A 73 14.94 5.04 6.24
N GLY A 74 14.82 6.09 5.42
CA GLY A 74 15.44 7.39 5.64
C GLY A 74 14.87 8.12 6.85
N VAL A 75 13.55 8.34 6.88
CA VAL A 75 12.88 9.15 7.93
C VAL A 75 12.80 8.46 9.29
N THR A 76 13.01 7.14 9.33
CA THR A 76 13.09 6.37 10.57
C THR A 76 14.54 6.10 11.00
N SER A 77 15.56 6.48 10.21
CA SER A 77 16.96 6.26 10.58
C SER A 77 17.35 7.03 11.84
N GLY A 78 18.17 6.43 12.72
CA GLY A 78 18.52 7.05 14.02
C GLY A 78 19.19 8.41 13.90
N SER A 79 19.86 8.70 12.78
CA SER A 79 20.52 9.99 12.52
C SER A 79 19.57 11.08 12.05
N HIS A 80 18.35 10.73 11.58
CA HIS A 80 17.36 11.67 11.02
C HIS A 80 15.93 11.30 11.45
N ALA A 81 15.77 10.71 12.65
CA ALA A 81 14.48 10.33 13.17
C ALA A 81 13.70 11.60 13.52
N THR A 82 12.70 11.94 12.70
CA THR A 82 11.84 13.10 12.92
C THR A 82 10.55 12.67 13.60
N ALA A 83 9.99 13.51 14.48
CA ALA A 83 8.65 13.30 15.04
C ALA A 83 7.56 13.22 13.96
N PHE A 84 7.88 13.67 12.74
CA PHE A 84 7.01 13.69 11.57
C PHE A 84 7.19 12.48 10.63
N ALA A 85 7.93 11.44 11.03
CA ALA A 85 8.15 10.26 10.19
C ALA A 85 6.83 9.68 9.63
N GLY A 86 5.78 9.57 10.45
CA GLY A 86 4.47 9.10 10.01
C GLY A 86 3.81 10.01 8.97
N LEU A 87 3.92 11.34 9.12
CA LEU A 87 3.40 12.31 8.15
C LEU A 87 4.12 12.18 6.80
N VAL A 88 5.45 12.08 6.81
CA VAL A 88 6.24 11.95 5.58
C VAL A 88 5.94 10.64 4.86
N ILE A 89 5.81 9.53 5.59
CA ILE A 89 5.40 8.24 5.02
C ILE A 89 4.01 8.36 4.37
N GLY A 90 3.05 9.00 5.05
CA GLY A 90 1.70 9.21 4.52
C GLY A 90 1.69 10.09 3.26
N LEU A 91 2.42 11.20 3.26
CA LEU A 91 2.51 12.10 2.10
C LEU A 91 3.19 11.43 0.90
N THR A 92 4.16 10.54 1.14
CA THR A 92 4.83 9.79 0.06
C THR A 92 3.88 8.79 -0.61
N LEU A 93 2.92 8.24 0.13
CA LEU A 93 1.92 7.31 -0.40
C LEU A 93 0.76 8.03 -1.11
N ALA A 94 0.49 9.29 -0.76
CA ALA A 94 -0.64 10.05 -1.30
C ALA A 94 -0.41 10.61 -2.72
N GLY A 95 0.84 10.61 -3.20
CA GLY A 95 1.22 11.11 -4.53
C GLY A 95 1.21 10.01 -5.57
#